data_AF-A0A961G3I9-F1
#
_entry.id   AF-A0A961G3I9-F1
#
_cell.length_a   1.000
_cell.length_b   1.000
_cell.length_c   1.000
_cell.angle_alpha   90.00
_cell.angle_beta   90.00
_cell.angle_gamma   90.00
#
_symmetry.space_group_name_H-M   'P 1'
#
loop_
_entity.id
_entity.type
_entity.pdbx_description
1 polymer ?
#
loop_
_entity_poly.entity_id
_entity_poly.type
_entity_poly.pdbx_seq_one_letter_code
_entity_poly.pdbx_strand_id
1 'polypeptide(L)'
;MNPSLHRRGFLAKVAQATLVTTLGPVLASDMGLAPRLFADSPGPDSLHFGPLEPLVRLLQETPLDHLQRALVSEIRSGTPLHRLVAAGTLANARTFGGEDYVGFHTLMALSPALSMSGRLSGKEQALPILKVLYRNSARIQEHGGRGSEVLRPLPAEPSESSPAEANADSLRAAIRGRDKEGAERLLAMLTRQ
;
A
#
# COMPACT_ATOMS: atom_id res chain seq x y z
N MET A 1 -18.75 -25.75 -10.33
CA MET A 1 -18.90 -25.06 -11.63
C MET A 1 -17.51 -24.67 -12.12
N ASN A 2 -17.08 -25.18 -13.27
CA ASN A 2 -15.74 -24.98 -13.82
C ASN A 2 -15.81 -23.82 -14.84
N PRO A 3 -15.00 -22.75 -14.75
CA PRO A 3 -15.06 -21.66 -15.70
C PRO A 3 -14.51 -22.14 -17.05
N SER A 4 -15.31 -22.04 -18.11
CA SER A 4 -14.88 -22.36 -19.47
C SER A 4 -13.78 -21.38 -19.90
N LEU A 5 -12.52 -21.80 -19.81
CA LEU A 5 -11.39 -21.10 -20.39
C LEU A 5 -11.58 -21.09 -21.90
N HIS A 6 -11.86 -19.92 -22.46
CA HIS A 6 -12.03 -19.75 -23.90
C HIS A 6 -10.69 -20.09 -24.60
N ARG A 7 -10.75 -20.85 -25.70
CA ARG A 7 -9.58 -21.31 -26.48
C ARG A 7 -8.53 -20.20 -26.74
N ARG A 8 -9.00 -18.99 -27.01
CA ARG A 8 -8.15 -17.79 -27.20
C ARG A 8 -7.35 -17.43 -25.94
N GLY A 9 -7.95 -17.51 -24.76
CA GLY A 9 -7.28 -17.26 -23.48
C GLY A 9 -6.25 -18.34 -23.14
N PHE A 10 -6.55 -19.60 -23.45
CA PHE A 10 -5.58 -20.69 -23.30
C PHE A 10 -4.36 -20.49 -24.21
N LEU A 11 -4.57 -20.25 -25.51
CA LEU A 11 -3.49 -20.02 -26.46
C LEU A 11 -2.66 -18.77 -26.13
N ALA A 12 -3.30 -17.70 -25.66
CA ALA A 12 -2.59 -16.51 -25.18
C ALA A 12 -1.66 -16.81 -24.00
N LYS A 13 -2.11 -17.63 -23.04
CA LYS A 13 -1.29 -18.04 -21.89
C LYS A 13 -0.11 -18.93 -22.29
N VAL A 14 -0.33 -19.89 -23.20
CA VAL A 14 0.74 -20.76 -23.71
C VAL A 14 1.79 -19.93 -24.45
N ALA A 15 1.37 -19.02 -25.35
CA ALA A 15 2.28 -18.16 -26.09
C ALA A 15 3.12 -17.24 -25.18
N GLN A 16 2.51 -16.67 -24.13
CA GLN A 16 3.22 -15.87 -23.14
C GLN A 16 4.26 -16.70 -22.37
N ALA A 17 3.90 -17.91 -21.94
CA ALA A 17 4.82 -18.79 -21.24
C ALA A 17 6.01 -19.21 -22.11
N THR A 18 5.75 -19.55 -23.39
CA THR A 18 6.81 -19.89 -24.35
C THR A 18 7.78 -18.73 -24.55
N LEU A 19 7.27 -17.51 -24.69
CA LEU A 19 8.10 -16.31 -24.89
C LEU A 19 9.02 -16.02 -23.70
N VAL A 20 8.50 -16.12 -22.47
CA VAL A 20 9.30 -15.94 -21.25
C VAL A 20 10.37 -17.03 -21.11
N THR A 21 10.04 -18.26 -21.51
CA THR A 21 10.99 -19.39 -21.45
C THR A 21 12.12 -19.25 -22.45
N THR A 22 11.86 -18.74 -23.67
CA THR A 22 12.88 -18.58 -24.71
C THR A 22 13.79 -17.38 -24.49
N LEU A 23 13.25 -16.25 -24.03
CA LEU A 23 14.04 -15.04 -23.78
C LEU A 23 14.75 -15.07 -22.43
N GLY A 24 14.25 -15.87 -21.49
CA GLY A 24 14.64 -15.83 -20.09
C GLY A 24 13.98 -14.66 -19.35
N PRO A 25 13.78 -14.80 -18.03
CA PRO A 25 13.00 -13.84 -17.24
C PRO A 25 13.62 -12.44 -17.18
N VAL A 26 14.96 -12.35 -17.20
CA VAL A 26 15.69 -11.07 -17.12
C VAL A 26 15.50 -10.25 -18.40
N LEU A 27 15.79 -10.83 -19.56
CA LEU A 27 15.65 -10.13 -20.84
C LEU A 27 14.18 -9.84 -21.18
N ALA A 28 13.25 -10.74 -20.83
CA ALA A 28 11.82 -10.50 -21.00
C ALA A 28 11.32 -9.31 -20.15
N SER A 29 11.89 -9.09 -18.97
CA SER A 29 11.61 -7.93 -18.11
C SER A 29 12.17 -6.65 -18.70
N ASP A 30 13.44 -6.65 -19.14
CA ASP A 30 14.11 -5.48 -19.71
C ASP A 30 13.42 -4.97 -20.99
N MET A 31 12.82 -5.88 -21.77
CA MET A 31 12.07 -5.55 -22.98
C MET A 31 10.60 -5.19 -22.73
N GLY A 32 10.14 -5.19 -21.47
CA GLY A 32 8.73 -4.91 -21.13
C GLY A 32 7.74 -5.97 -21.62
N LEU A 33 8.21 -7.19 -21.91
CA LEU A 33 7.43 -8.31 -22.43
C LEU A 33 6.96 -9.27 -21.32
N ALA A 34 7.43 -9.06 -20.08
CA ALA A 34 7.01 -9.83 -18.93
C ALA A 34 5.47 -9.76 -18.75
N PRO A 35 4.76 -10.90 -18.66
CA PRO A 35 3.32 -10.91 -18.42
C PRO A 35 2.98 -10.08 -17.18
N ARG A 36 1.89 -9.31 -17.21
CA ARG A 36 1.35 -8.59 -16.03
C ARG A 36 1.25 -9.48 -14.78
N LEU A 37 1.03 -10.80 -14.94
CA LEU A 37 1.05 -11.79 -13.86
C LEU A 37 2.38 -11.85 -13.07
N PHE A 38 3.52 -11.53 -13.69
CA PHE A 38 4.83 -11.43 -13.05
C PHE A 38 5.17 -9.99 -12.61
N ALA A 39 4.58 -8.97 -13.22
CA ALA A 39 4.71 -7.58 -12.79
C ALA A 39 3.80 -7.23 -11.59
N ASP A 40 2.67 -7.93 -11.45
CA ASP A 40 1.69 -7.78 -10.36
C ASP A 40 1.87 -8.82 -9.25
N SER A 41 2.81 -9.75 -9.37
CA SER A 41 3.19 -10.59 -8.22
C SER A 41 4.05 -9.73 -7.31
N PRO A 42 3.55 -9.27 -6.14
CA PRO A 42 4.40 -8.64 -5.15
C PRO A 42 5.62 -9.54 -4.95
N GLY A 43 6.83 -9.00 -5.19
CA GLY A 43 8.05 -9.70 -4.80
C GLY A 43 7.95 -10.07 -3.31
N PRO A 44 8.68 -11.08 -2.83
CA PRO A 44 8.62 -11.55 -1.44
C PRO A 44 8.77 -10.42 -0.40
N ASP A 45 9.30 -9.26 -0.80
CA ASP A 45 9.56 -8.08 0.02
C ASP A 45 8.51 -6.95 -0.06
N SER A 46 7.34 -7.17 -0.68
CA SER A 46 6.31 -6.11 -0.80
C SER A 46 5.09 -6.35 0.09
N LEU A 47 4.70 -5.30 0.79
CA LEU A 47 3.71 -5.33 1.87
C LEU A 47 2.29 -5.31 1.33
N HIS A 48 1.50 -6.33 1.66
CA HIS A 48 0.10 -6.44 1.24
C HIS A 48 -0.86 -6.22 2.43
N PHE A 49 -1.80 -5.28 2.32
CA PHE A 49 -2.72 -4.90 3.39
C PHE A 49 -4.08 -5.63 3.35
N GLY A 50 -4.08 -6.85 2.80
CA GLY A 50 -5.24 -7.72 2.76
C GLY A 50 -6.43 -7.06 2.02
N PRO A 51 -7.63 -7.02 2.62
CA PRO A 51 -8.83 -6.46 1.98
C PRO A 51 -8.77 -4.96 1.66
N LEU A 52 -7.80 -4.20 2.22
CA LEU A 52 -7.61 -2.79 1.90
C LEU A 52 -6.64 -2.58 0.73
N GLU A 53 -5.90 -3.60 0.31
CA GLU A 53 -4.92 -3.49 -0.78
C GLU A 53 -5.48 -2.84 -2.04
N PRO A 54 -6.68 -3.19 -2.54
CA PRO A 54 -7.20 -2.59 -3.76
C PRO A 54 -7.40 -1.07 -3.64
N LEU A 55 -7.85 -0.59 -2.48
CA LEU A 55 -8.05 0.83 -2.23
C LEU A 55 -6.72 1.57 -2.04
N VAL A 56 -5.74 0.90 -1.43
CA VAL A 56 -4.39 1.45 -1.27
C VAL A 56 -3.72 1.61 -2.63
N ARG A 57 -3.77 0.57 -3.47
CA ARG A 57 -3.28 0.63 -4.85
C ARG A 57 -4.01 1.68 -5.67
N LEU A 58 -5.34 1.79 -5.54
CA LEU A 58 -6.11 2.85 -6.20
C LEU A 58 -5.55 4.24 -5.89
N LEU A 59 -5.20 4.52 -4.64
CA LEU A 59 -4.65 5.81 -4.22
C LEU A 59 -3.21 6.03 -4.69
N GLN A 60 -2.39 4.99 -4.79
CA GLN A 60 -0.99 5.09 -5.22
C GLN A 60 -0.82 5.08 -6.75
N GLU A 61 -1.66 4.36 -7.48
CA GLU A 61 -1.47 4.05 -8.91
C GLU A 61 -2.38 4.86 -9.84
N THR A 62 -3.53 5.34 -9.37
CA THR A 62 -4.48 6.06 -10.24
C THR A 62 -3.89 7.42 -10.62
N PRO A 63 -3.76 7.75 -11.92
CA PRO A 63 -3.36 9.10 -12.34
C PRO A 63 -4.21 10.18 -11.68
N LEU A 64 -3.56 11.26 -11.26
CA LEU A 64 -4.18 12.26 -10.39
C LEU A 64 -5.43 12.92 -11.00
N ASP A 65 -5.47 13.08 -12.33
CA ASP A 65 -6.60 13.62 -13.11
C ASP A 65 -7.80 12.66 -13.20
N HIS A 66 -7.59 11.37 -12.94
CA HIS A 66 -8.65 10.36 -12.87
C HIS A 66 -9.06 9.98 -11.44
N LEU A 67 -8.23 10.33 -10.45
CA LEU A 67 -8.40 9.90 -9.07
C LEU A 67 -9.77 10.25 -8.47
N GLN A 68 -10.23 11.49 -8.64
CA GLN A 68 -11.52 11.90 -8.05
C GLN A 68 -12.70 11.12 -8.64
N ARG A 69 -12.64 10.77 -9.94
CA ARG A 69 -13.67 9.94 -10.58
C ARG A 69 -13.65 8.52 -10.03
N ALA A 70 -12.46 7.94 -9.85
CA ALA A 70 -12.29 6.61 -9.27
C ALA A 70 -12.83 6.56 -7.82
N LEU A 71 -12.46 7.53 -6.98
CA LEU A 71 -12.93 7.60 -5.59
C LEU A 71 -14.46 7.79 -5.48
N VAL A 72 -15.06 8.61 -6.34
CA VAL A 72 -16.52 8.76 -6.39
C VAL A 72 -17.19 7.45 -6.83
N SER A 73 -16.57 6.69 -7.75
CA SER A 73 -17.06 5.37 -8.13
C SER A 73 -17.04 4.38 -6.96
N GLU A 74 -15.96 4.36 -6.18
CA GLU A 74 -15.86 3.55 -4.96
C GLU A 74 -16.98 3.86 -3.96
N ILE A 75 -17.20 5.15 -3.68
CA ILE A 75 -18.27 5.60 -2.77
C ILE A 75 -19.64 5.13 -3.29
N ARG A 76 -19.90 5.28 -4.59
CA ARG A 76 -21.18 4.85 -5.21
C ARG A 76 -21.36 3.34 -5.20
N SER A 77 -20.27 2.58 -5.23
CA SER A 77 -20.30 1.11 -5.11
C SER A 77 -20.54 0.63 -3.67
N GLY A 78 -20.61 1.54 -2.70
CA GLY A 78 -20.88 1.24 -1.30
C GLY A 78 -19.66 1.22 -0.41
N THR A 79 -18.46 1.60 -0.90
CA THR A 79 -17.27 1.70 -0.06
C THR A 79 -17.46 2.82 0.98
N PRO A 80 -17.46 2.49 2.29
CA PRO A 80 -17.69 3.49 3.32
C PRO A 80 -16.50 4.43 3.47
N LEU A 81 -16.78 5.69 3.81
CA LEU A 81 -15.78 6.77 3.85
C LEU A 81 -14.59 6.49 4.79
N HIS A 82 -14.83 5.84 5.94
CA HIS A 82 -13.75 5.47 6.86
C HIS A 82 -12.78 4.44 6.26
N ARG A 83 -13.23 3.57 5.34
CA ARG A 83 -12.33 2.63 4.64
C ARG A 83 -11.43 3.34 3.64
N LEU A 84 -11.93 4.37 2.95
CA LEU A 84 -11.10 5.21 2.08
C LEU A 84 -10.04 5.97 2.88
N VAL A 85 -10.41 6.45 4.08
CA VAL A 85 -9.47 7.09 5.00
C VAL A 85 -8.39 6.11 5.47
N ALA A 86 -8.79 4.90 5.90
CA ALA A 86 -7.85 3.86 6.31
C ALA A 86 -6.89 3.48 5.17
N ALA A 87 -7.39 3.33 3.94
CA ALA A 87 -6.57 3.10 2.76
C ALA A 87 -5.62 4.27 2.48
N GLY A 88 -6.06 5.52 2.65
CA GLY A 88 -5.22 6.71 2.53
C GLY A 88 -4.08 6.74 3.55
N THR A 89 -4.36 6.37 4.80
CA THR A 89 -3.34 6.24 5.85
C THR A 89 -2.32 5.17 5.48
N LEU A 90 -2.76 4.00 5.02
CA LEU A 90 -1.87 2.90 4.63
C LEU A 90 -1.03 3.23 3.39
N ALA A 91 -1.61 3.88 2.38
CA ALA A 91 -0.88 4.36 1.21
C ALA A 91 0.20 5.38 1.60
N ASN A 92 -0.13 6.32 2.48
CA ASN A 92 0.82 7.30 3.01
C ASN A 92 1.94 6.61 3.80
N ALA A 93 1.59 5.72 4.73
CA ALA A 93 2.57 5.00 5.54
C ALA A 93 3.51 4.16 4.66
N ARG A 94 2.98 3.44 3.67
CA ARG A 94 3.77 2.63 2.74
C ARG A 94 4.78 3.45 1.94
N THR A 95 4.38 4.65 1.51
CA THR A 95 5.24 5.53 0.70
C THR A 95 6.26 6.28 1.55
N PHE A 96 5.90 6.79 2.73
CA PHE A 96 6.78 7.69 3.48
C PHE A 96 7.38 7.07 4.73
N GLY A 97 6.79 6.03 5.32
CA GLY A 97 7.30 5.43 6.57
C GLY A 97 7.29 6.39 7.77
N GLY A 98 6.53 7.49 7.69
CA GLY A 98 6.60 8.60 8.65
C GLY A 98 7.67 9.65 8.34
N GLU A 99 8.38 9.50 7.23
CA GLU A 99 9.49 10.35 6.79
C GLU A 99 9.10 11.14 5.52
N ASP A 100 8.32 12.21 5.69
CA ASP A 100 8.16 13.28 4.69
C ASP A 100 7.36 14.40 5.36
N TYR A 101 7.87 15.63 5.41
CA TYR A 101 7.17 16.72 6.09
C TYR A 101 5.78 16.95 5.48
N VAL A 102 5.68 16.98 4.15
CA VAL A 102 4.41 17.23 3.45
C VAL A 102 3.46 16.03 3.58
N GLY A 103 3.97 14.82 3.39
CA GLY A 103 3.27 13.55 3.54
C GLY A 103 2.69 13.41 4.95
N PHE A 104 3.45 13.77 5.98
CA PHE A 104 2.99 13.79 7.36
C PHE A 104 1.82 14.76 7.58
N HIS A 105 1.86 15.96 6.99
CA HIS A 105 0.72 16.90 7.06
C HIS A 105 -0.53 16.34 6.39
N THR A 106 -0.38 15.66 5.25
CA THR A 106 -1.53 15.02 4.58
C THR A 106 -2.10 13.86 5.41
N LEU A 107 -1.25 13.08 6.08
CA LEU A 107 -1.66 12.03 7.01
C LEU A 107 -2.44 12.61 8.20
N MET A 108 -1.92 13.66 8.84
CA MET A 108 -2.59 14.32 9.95
C MET A 108 -3.93 14.96 9.56
N ALA A 109 -4.12 15.33 8.29
CA ALA A 109 -5.38 15.88 7.79
C ALA A 109 -6.49 14.83 7.58
N LEU A 110 -6.17 13.53 7.53
CA LEU A 110 -7.14 12.47 7.27
C LEU A 110 -8.18 12.31 8.40
N SER A 111 -7.75 12.34 9.67
CA SER A 111 -8.65 12.21 10.81
C SER A 111 -9.59 13.43 10.95
N PRO A 112 -9.11 14.69 10.89
CA PRO A 112 -9.98 15.86 10.81
C PRO A 112 -10.95 15.81 9.63
N ALA A 113 -10.53 15.33 8.46
CA ALA A 113 -11.42 15.19 7.31
C ALA A 113 -12.55 14.18 7.56
N LEU A 114 -12.27 13.06 8.22
CA LEU A 114 -13.30 12.10 8.62
C LEU A 114 -14.27 12.69 9.65
N SER A 115 -13.76 13.45 10.62
CA SER A 115 -14.59 14.16 11.61
C SER A 115 -15.49 15.21 10.96
N MET A 116 -14.95 16.02 10.04
CA MET A 116 -15.74 16.98 9.27
C MET A 116 -16.78 16.29 8.40
N SER A 117 -16.44 15.17 7.78
CA SER A 117 -17.36 14.35 7.00
C SER A 117 -18.59 13.93 7.82
N GLY A 118 -18.40 13.52 9.08
CA GLY A 118 -19.51 13.18 9.99
C GLY A 118 -20.43 14.35 10.36
N ARG A 119 -20.01 15.60 10.12
CA ARG A 119 -20.78 16.81 10.41
C ARG A 119 -21.51 17.38 9.19
N LEU A 120 -21.23 16.84 8.01
CA LEU A 120 -21.85 17.23 6.74
C LEU A 120 -22.93 16.23 6.33
N SER A 121 -23.76 16.59 5.36
CA SER A 121 -24.88 15.75 4.91
C SER A 121 -24.87 15.53 3.40
N GLY A 122 -25.57 14.49 2.95
CA GLY A 122 -25.78 14.20 1.53
C GLY A 122 -24.48 14.12 0.72
N LYS A 123 -24.44 14.84 -0.41
CA LYS A 123 -23.31 14.81 -1.35
C LYS A 123 -22.05 15.51 -0.81
N GLU A 124 -22.20 16.40 0.18
CA GLU A 124 -21.09 17.17 0.74
C GLU A 124 -20.27 16.34 1.73
N GLN A 125 -20.86 15.27 2.27
CA GLN A 125 -20.26 14.39 3.27
C GLN A 125 -18.86 13.90 2.86
N ALA A 126 -18.68 13.54 1.59
CA ALA A 126 -17.42 13.00 1.08
C ALA A 126 -16.33 14.07 0.81
N LEU A 127 -16.70 15.35 0.65
CA LEU A 127 -15.80 16.39 0.14
C LEU A 127 -14.52 16.58 0.98
N PRO A 128 -14.56 16.60 2.32
CA PRO A 128 -13.34 16.73 3.12
C PRO A 128 -12.35 15.59 2.84
N ILE A 129 -12.85 14.36 2.74
CA ILE A 129 -12.04 13.16 2.52
C ILE A 129 -11.49 13.15 1.10
N LEU A 130 -12.32 13.43 0.10
CA LEU A 130 -11.90 13.50 -1.31
C LEU A 130 -10.79 14.54 -1.54
N LYS A 131 -10.86 15.70 -0.87
CA LYS A 131 -9.79 16.71 -0.91
C LYS A 131 -8.48 16.16 -0.35
N VAL A 132 -8.52 15.55 0.84
CA VAL A 132 -7.30 15.09 1.52
C VAL A 132 -6.69 13.90 0.80
N LEU A 133 -7.48 12.94 0.34
CA LEU A 133 -6.99 11.80 -0.45
C LEU A 133 -6.35 12.25 -1.76
N TYR A 134 -6.88 13.28 -2.41
CA TYR A 134 -6.24 13.88 -3.59
C TYR A 134 -4.87 14.49 -3.27
N ARG A 135 -4.76 15.27 -2.18
CA ARG A 135 -3.47 15.85 -1.75
C ARG A 135 -2.46 14.78 -1.36
N ASN A 136 -2.90 13.74 -0.65
CA ASN A 136 -2.07 12.60 -0.27
C ASN A 136 -1.53 11.87 -1.51
N SER A 137 -2.43 11.53 -2.44
CA SER A 137 -2.07 10.81 -3.67
C SER A 137 -1.17 11.63 -4.59
N ALA A 138 -1.40 12.95 -4.67
CA ALA A 138 -0.50 13.86 -5.39
C ALA A 138 0.92 13.79 -4.82
N ARG A 139 1.07 13.88 -3.49
CA ARG A 139 2.38 13.80 -2.84
C ARG A 139 3.03 12.42 -3.00
N ILE A 140 2.24 11.35 -2.96
CA ILE A 140 2.73 9.98 -3.24
C ILE A 140 3.30 9.88 -4.66
N GLN A 141 2.60 10.44 -5.66
CA GLN A 141 3.07 10.43 -7.05
C GLN A 141 4.33 11.27 -7.25
N GLU A 142 4.42 12.44 -6.62
CA GLU A 142 5.65 13.27 -6.60
C GLU A 142 6.85 12.53 -5.99
N HIS A 143 6.60 11.61 -5.05
CA HIS A 143 7.62 10.79 -4.40
C HIS A 143 7.99 9.52 -5.20
N GLY A 144 7.44 9.32 -6.40
CA GLY A 144 7.72 8.16 -7.26
C GLY A 144 6.69 7.02 -7.14
N GLY A 145 5.60 7.22 -6.40
CA GLY A 145 4.50 6.26 -6.31
C GLY A 145 4.93 4.91 -5.75
N ARG A 146 4.48 3.83 -6.38
CA ARG A 146 4.79 2.45 -5.93
C ARG A 146 6.26 2.05 -6.06
N GLY A 147 7.01 2.72 -6.95
CA GLY A 147 8.43 2.42 -7.12
C GLY A 147 9.30 2.84 -5.93
N SER A 148 8.78 3.70 -5.05
CA SER A 148 9.51 4.31 -3.94
C SER A 148 8.93 3.93 -2.57
N GLU A 149 8.28 2.78 -2.46
CA GLU A 149 7.72 2.30 -1.19
C GLU A 149 8.84 1.97 -0.19
N VAL A 150 8.69 2.45 1.05
CA VAL A 150 9.71 2.30 2.10
C VAL A 150 9.37 1.22 3.12
N LEU A 151 8.08 0.92 3.33
CA LEU A 151 7.69 -0.14 4.26
C LEU A 151 7.96 -1.53 3.68
N ARG A 152 8.47 -2.41 4.55
CA ARG A 152 8.79 -3.80 4.22
C ARG A 152 8.06 -4.76 5.16
N PRO A 153 7.72 -5.98 4.69
CA PRO A 153 7.30 -7.05 5.57
C PRO A 153 8.36 -7.31 6.64
N LEU A 154 7.93 -7.50 7.88
CA LEU A 154 8.82 -7.97 8.94
C LEU A 154 9.02 -9.49 8.79
N PRO A 155 10.25 -10.01 8.97
CA PRO A 155 10.50 -11.45 8.95
C PRO A 155 9.60 -12.20 9.92
N ALA A 156 9.08 -13.35 9.49
CA ALA A 156 8.21 -14.19 10.32
C ALA A 156 8.96 -14.81 11.51
N GLU A 157 10.24 -15.12 11.34
CA GLU A 157 11.04 -15.80 12.35
C GLU A 157 11.48 -14.86 13.48
N PRO A 158 11.29 -15.25 14.76
CA PRO A 158 11.93 -14.55 15.86
C PRO A 158 13.44 -14.70 15.72
N SER A 159 14.16 -13.58 15.76
CA SER A 159 15.58 -13.59 16.08
C SER A 159 15.76 -14.39 17.38
N GLU A 160 16.73 -15.31 17.43
CA GLU A 160 17.05 -16.19 18.57
C GLU A 160 17.35 -15.44 19.90
N SER A 161 17.29 -14.12 19.89
CA SER A 161 17.26 -13.23 21.06
C SER A 161 16.08 -13.56 21.98
N SER A 162 16.42 -13.88 23.24
CA SER A 162 15.47 -14.33 24.28
C SER A 162 14.33 -13.31 24.51
N PRO A 163 13.06 -13.75 24.65
CA PRO A 163 11.91 -12.88 24.93
C PRO A 163 12.07 -11.99 26.19
N ALA A 164 12.95 -12.36 27.11
CA ALA A 164 13.26 -11.61 28.32
C ALA A 164 13.92 -10.22 28.06
N GLU A 165 14.49 -10.01 26.87
CA GLU A 165 15.17 -8.75 26.50
C GLU A 165 14.24 -7.73 25.81
N ALA A 166 13.09 -8.16 25.28
CA ALA A 166 12.13 -7.29 24.62
C ALA A 166 11.07 -6.79 25.61
N ASN A 167 11.26 -5.58 26.13
CA ASN A 167 10.33 -4.90 27.02
C ASN A 167 10.19 -3.41 26.65
N ALA A 168 9.29 -2.70 27.33
CA ALA A 168 9.04 -1.29 27.04
C ALA A 168 10.28 -0.39 27.26
N ASP A 169 11.16 -0.76 28.19
CA ASP A 169 12.37 0.02 28.50
C ASP A 169 13.45 -0.18 27.43
N SER A 170 13.65 -1.41 26.94
CA SER A 170 14.59 -1.68 25.84
C SER A 170 14.12 -1.04 24.54
N LEU A 171 12.82 -1.07 24.23
CA LEU A 171 12.25 -0.33 23.10
C LEU A 171 12.48 1.18 23.24
N ARG A 172 12.22 1.75 24.42
CA ARG A 172 12.41 3.19 24.67
C ARG A 172 13.89 3.59 24.53
N ALA A 173 14.80 2.74 25.01
CA ALA A 173 16.24 2.96 24.86
C ALA A 173 16.66 2.96 23.38
N ALA A 174 16.19 2.00 22.58
CA ALA A 174 16.45 1.93 21.14
C ALA A 174 15.94 3.19 20.40
N ILE A 175 14.71 3.64 20.69
CA ILE A 175 14.13 4.87 20.12
C ILE A 175 14.98 6.09 20.48
N ARG A 176 15.35 6.25 21.76
CA ARG A 176 16.18 7.38 22.23
C ARG A 176 17.58 7.35 21.63
N GLY A 177 18.13 6.16 21.44
CA GLY A 177 19.41 5.91 20.76
C GLY A 177 19.34 6.08 19.25
N ARG A 178 18.15 6.32 18.67
CA ARG A 178 17.91 6.38 17.21
C ARG A 178 18.26 5.09 16.47
N ASP A 179 18.25 3.96 17.16
CA ASP A 179 18.37 2.63 16.56
C ASP A 179 17.01 2.22 15.98
N LYS A 180 16.75 2.62 14.73
CA LYS A 180 15.46 2.36 14.05
C LYS A 180 15.21 0.87 13.87
N GLU A 181 16.20 0.13 13.36
CA GLU A 181 16.06 -1.31 13.13
C GLU A 181 15.86 -2.08 14.44
N GLY A 182 16.63 -1.74 15.48
CA GLY A 182 16.45 -2.32 16.81
C GLY A 182 15.07 -2.01 17.39
N ALA A 183 14.61 -0.76 17.28
CA ALA A 183 13.29 -0.36 17.75
C ALA A 183 12.15 -1.10 17.00
N GLU A 184 12.25 -1.25 15.68
CA GLU A 184 11.28 -2.00 14.88
C GLU A 184 11.22 -3.48 15.27
N ARG A 185 12.40 -4.13 15.44
CA ARG A 185 12.48 -5.52 15.91
C ARG A 185 11.85 -5.69 17.29
N LEU A 186 12.20 -4.83 18.24
CA LEU A 186 11.67 -4.88 19.61
C LEU A 186 10.14 -4.66 19.64
N LEU A 187 9.64 -3.70 18.87
CA LEU A 187 8.21 -3.44 18.77
C LEU A 187 7.46 -4.64 18.15
N ALA A 188 8.04 -5.26 17.12
CA ALA A 188 7.49 -6.46 16.50
C ALA A 188 7.41 -7.64 17.48
N MET A 189 8.42 -7.83 18.33
CA MET A 189 8.40 -8.87 19.37
C MET A 189 7.31 -8.61 20.42
N LEU A 190 7.13 -7.35 20.83
CA LEU A 190 6.13 -6.97 21.84
C LEU A 190 4.68 -7.11 21.36
N THR A 191 4.42 -6.92 20.06
CA THR A 191 3.06 -6.99 19.49
C THR A 191 2.60 -8.40 19.12
N ARG A 192 3.50 -9.39 19.16
CA ARG A 192 3.21 -10.81 18.90
C ARG A 192 2.84 -11.62 20.15
N GLN A 193 2.92 -11.02 21.34
CA GLN A 193 2.48 -11.61 22.61
C GLN A 193 0.95 -11.51 22.75
#